data_AF-A0A7L4HE48-F1
#
_entry.id   AF-A0A7L4HE48-F1
#
_cell.length_a   1.000
_cell.length_b   1.000
_cell.length_c   1.000
_cell.angle_alpha   90.00
_cell.angle_beta   90.00
_cell.angle_gamma   90.00
#
_symmetry.space_group_name_H-M   'P 1'
#
loop_
_entity.id
_entity.type
_entity.pdbx_description
1 polymer ?
#
loop_
_entity_poly.entity_id
_entity_poly.type
_entity_poly.pdbx_seq_one_letter_code
_entity_poly.pdbx_strand_id
1 'polypeptide(L)' 'VCEYPDGTKSLKLGDFGLATVVEGPLYTVCGTPTYVAPEIIAETGYGLKVDIWAAGVITYILLCGFPPFR' A
#
# COMPACT_ATOMS: atom_id res chain seq x y z
N VAL A 1 -15.20 -5.10 2.22
CA VAL A 1 -15.67 -5.51 0.88
C VAL A 1 -17.16 -5.22 0.82
N CYS A 2 -17.62 -4.61 -0.27
CA CYS A 2 -19.05 -4.45 -0.53
C CYS A 2 -19.47 -5.47 -1.56
N GLU A 3 -20.54 -6.19 -1.27
CA GLU A 3 -21.14 -7.18 -2.15
C GLU A 3 -22.49 -6.63 -2.61
N TYR A 4 -22.73 -6.70 -3.92
CA TYR A 4 -23.94 -6.18 -4.55
C TYR A 4 -24.94 -7.32 -4.82
N PRO A 5 -26.24 -7.02 -5.00
CA PRO A 5 -27.25 -8.04 -5.29
C PRO A 5 -27.00 -8.87 -6.54
N ASP A 6 -26.22 -8.35 -7.49
CA ASP A 6 -25.78 -9.06 -8.71
C ASP A 6 -24.59 -10.01 -8.49
N GLY A 7 -24.11 -10.14 -7.24
CA GLY A 7 -22.97 -10.97 -6.87
C GLY A 7 -21.60 -10.33 -7.12
N THR A 8 -21.53 -9.12 -7.66
CA THR A 8 -20.27 -8.40 -7.83
C THR A 8 -19.71 -7.91 -6.49
N LYS A 9 -18.38 -7.77 -6.40
CA LYS A 9 -17.68 -7.32 -5.19
C LYS A 9 -16.80 -6.12 -5.49
N SER A 10 -16.85 -5.12 -4.61
CA SER A 10 -15.99 -3.93 -4.66
C SER A 10 -15.15 -3.81 -3.39
N LEU A 11 -13.90 -3.40 -3.57
CA LEU A 11 -13.01 -3.03 -2.48
C LEU A 11 -13.33 -1.62 -1.98
N LYS A 12 -13.16 -1.41 -0.67
CA LYS A 12 -13.18 -0.10 -0.03
C LYS A 12 -11.94 -0.04 0.86
N LEU A 13 -11.08 0.94 0.60
CA LEU A 13 -9.89 1.17 1.43
C LEU A 13 -10.34 1.75 2.79
N GLY A 14 -9.70 1.30 3.86
CA GLY A 14 -9.97 1.73 5.22
C GLY A 14 -8.67 1.81 6.03
N ASP A 15 -8.80 2.03 7.34
CA ASP A 15 -7.68 2.16 8.28
C ASP A 15 -6.69 3.28 7.92
N PHE A 16 -7.14 4.52 8.06
CA PHE A 16 -6.36 5.73 7.78
C PHE A 16 -5.47 6.15 8.96
N GLY A 17 -5.12 5.24 9.88
CA GLY A 17 -4.34 5.56 11.10
C GLY A 17 -2.93 6.08 10.83
N LEU A 18 -2.36 5.79 9.65
CA LEU A 18 -1.06 6.32 9.18
C LEU A 18 -1.20 7.33 8.03
N ALA A 19 -2.42 7.68 7.63
CA ALA A 19 -2.64 8.61 6.53
C ALA A 19 -2.26 10.04 6.95
N THR A 20 -1.64 10.77 6.04
CA THR A 20 -1.23 12.16 6.27
C THR A 20 -1.24 12.96 4.97
N VAL A 21 -1.27 14.28 5.09
CA VAL A 21 -1.12 15.18 3.95
C VAL A 21 0.37 15.32 3.63
N VAL A 22 0.73 15.16 2.36
CA VAL A 22 2.12 15.29 1.88
C VAL A 22 2.36 16.74 1.45
N GLU A 23 3.01 17.53 2.31
CA GLU A 23 3.45 18.90 2.00
C GLU A 23 4.93 18.99 1.59
N GLY A 24 5.67 17.88 1.76
CA GLY A 24 7.08 17.70 1.44
C GLY A 24 7.47 16.23 1.65
N PRO A 25 8.76 15.88 1.44
CA PRO A 25 9.22 14.51 1.70
C PRO A 25 8.97 14.10 3.15
N LEU A 26 8.38 12.91 3.32
CA LEU A 26 8.16 12.28 4.62
C LEU A 26 9.30 11.31 4.93
N TYR A 27 9.61 11.12 6.22
CA TYR A 27 10.74 10.29 6.65
C TYR A 27 10.39 9.28 7.75
N THR A 28 9.15 9.28 8.24
CA THR A 28 8.71 8.33 9.25
C THR A 28 8.71 6.91 8.67
N VAL A 29 9.51 6.01 9.25
CA VAL A 29 9.49 4.60 8.88
C VAL A 29 8.24 3.96 9.49
N CYS A 30 7.25 3.65 8.66
CA CYS A 30 6.01 3.01 9.08
C CYS A 30 5.48 2.04 8.00
N GLY A 31 4.54 1.19 8.39
CA GLY A 31 3.91 0.20 7.53
C GLY A 31 4.35 -1.24 7.80
N THR A 32 3.78 -2.17 7.04
CA THR A 32 4.03 -3.61 7.16
C THR A 32 5.14 -4.03 6.19
N PRO A 33 6.24 -4.67 6.63
CA PRO A 33 7.46 -4.88 5.83
C PRO A 33 7.25 -5.40 4.40
N THR A 34 6.28 -6.30 4.18
CA THR A 34 5.97 -6.85 2.85
C THR A 34 5.51 -5.80 1.83
N TYR A 35 4.90 -4.70 2.27
CA TYR A 35 4.27 -3.69 1.41
C TYR A 35 5.00 -2.34 1.41
N VAL A 36 6.02 -2.19 2.26
CA VAL A 36 6.76 -0.93 2.43
C VAL A 36 7.63 -0.67 1.20
N ALA A 37 7.60 0.56 0.70
CA ALA A 37 8.40 1.01 -0.43
C ALA A 37 9.89 1.16 -0.05
N PRO A 38 10.83 0.94 -0.98
CA PRO A 38 12.26 0.97 -0.68
C PRO A 38 12.73 2.34 -0.18
N GLU A 39 12.14 3.44 -0.65
CA GLU A 39 12.46 4.80 -0.21
C GLU A 39 12.09 5.09 1.26
N ILE A 40 11.12 4.34 1.82
CA ILE A 40 10.79 4.40 3.25
C ILE A 40 11.91 3.75 4.06
N ILE A 41 12.38 2.57 3.63
CA ILE A 41 13.44 1.81 4.32
C ILE A 41 14.79 2.49 4.18
N ALA A 42 15.06 3.10 3.02
CA ALA A 42 16.29 3.83 2.76
C ALA A 42 16.32 5.21 3.43
N GLU A 43 15.21 5.66 4.04
CA GLU A 43 15.07 6.96 4.70
C GLU A 43 15.46 8.14 3.80
N THR A 44 15.34 7.99 2.47
CA THR A 44 15.72 9.02 1.49
C THR A 44 14.63 10.07 1.27
N GLY A 45 13.54 9.98 2.03
CA GLY A 45 12.34 10.78 1.83
C GLY A 45 11.37 10.09 0.87
N TYR A 46 10.10 10.03 1.25
CA TYR A 46 9.04 9.43 0.46
C TYR A 46 7.84 10.38 0.28
N GLY A 47 6.93 10.02 -0.62
CA GLY A 47 5.71 10.78 -0.90
C GLY A 47 4.59 9.88 -1.40
N LEU A 48 3.66 10.42 -2.18
CA LEU A 48 2.43 9.72 -2.60
C LEU A 48 2.64 8.39 -3.36
N LYS A 49 3.82 8.18 -3.96
CA LYS A 49 4.09 6.99 -4.78
C LYS A 49 4.26 5.70 -3.98
N VAL A 50 4.44 5.78 -2.66
CA VAL A 50 4.52 4.59 -1.79
C VAL A 50 3.23 3.77 -1.82
N ASP A 51 2.09 4.43 -2.05
CA ASP A 51 0.79 3.74 -2.21
C ASP A 51 0.75 2.91 -3.51
N ILE A 52 1.41 3.38 -4.57
CA ILE A 52 1.51 2.65 -5.85
C ILE A 52 2.40 1.42 -5.69
N TRP A 53 3.49 1.54 -4.93
CA TRP A 53 4.33 0.39 -4.59
C TRP A 53 3.54 -0.68 -3.84
N ALA A 54 2.83 -0.29 -2.76
CA ALA A 54 2.00 -1.20 -1.99
C ALA A 54 0.90 -1.84 -2.85
N ALA A 55 0.23 -1.05 -3.70
CA ALA A 55 -0.75 -1.57 -4.66
C ALA A 55 -0.14 -2.59 -5.62
N GLY A 56 1.07 -2.34 -6.14
CA GLY A 56 1.79 -3.28 -7.00
C GLY A 56 2.10 -4.61 -6.31
N VAL A 57 2.54 -4.57 -5.05
CA VAL A 57 2.74 -5.77 -4.22
C VAL A 57 1.43 -6.55 -4.06
N ILE A 58 0.32 -5.86 -3.75
CA ILE A 58 -1.00 -6.48 -3.61
C ILE A 58 -1.45 -7.11 -4.93
N THR A 59 -1.31 -6.41 -6.06
CA THR A 59 -1.64 -6.95 -7.39
C THR A 59 -0.82 -8.19 -7.70
N TYR A 60 0.46 -8.22 -7.37
CA TYR A 60 1.29 -9.41 -7.53
C TYR A 60 0.76 -10.59 -6.71
N ILE A 61 0.41 -10.36 -5.44
CA ILE A 61 -0.17 -11.39 -4.58
C ILE A 61 -1.49 -11.90 -5.14
N LEU A 62 -2.34 -11.03 -5.68
CA LEU A 62 -3.61 -11.43 -6.29
C LEU A 62 -3.42 -12.32 -7.54
N LEU A 63 -2.31 -12.14 -8.28
CA LEU A 63 -2.03 -12.91 -9.48
C LEU A 63 -1.28 -14.23 -9.21
N CYS A 64 -0.39 -14.25 -8.20
CA CYS A 64 0.54 -15.36 -7.97
C CYS A 64 0.31 -16.11 -6.65
N GLY A 65 -0.41 -15.53 -5.70
CA GLY A 65 -0.69 -16.12 -4.38
C GLY A 65 0.44 -16.01 -3.36
N PHE A 66 1.52 -15.28 -3.65
CA PHE A 66 2.65 -15.07 -2.73
C PHE A 66 3.28 -13.68 -2.94
N PRO A 67 3.99 -13.10 -1.93
CA PRO A 67 4.61 -11.80 -2.08
C PRO A 67 5.84 -11.83 -3.02
N PRO A 68 6.10 -10.74 -3.77
CA PRO A 68 7.21 -10.67 -4.72
C PRO A 68 8.59 -10.60 -4.05
N PHE A 69 8.65 -10.05 -2.83
CA PHE A 69 9.88 -9.88 -2.04
C PHE A 69 9.74 -10.63 -0.71
N ARG A 70 10.77 -11.39 -0.33
CA ARG A 70 10.84 -12.21 0.89
C ARG A 70 12.16 -11.96 1.61
#